data_AF-A0A6I4QXI4-F1
#
_entry.id   AF-A0A6I4QXI4-F1
#
_cell.length_a   1.000
_cell.length_b   1.000
_cell.length_c   1.000
_cell.angle_alpha   90.00
_cell.angle_beta   90.00
_cell.angle_gamma   90.00
#
_symmetry.space_group_name_H-M   'P 1'
#
loop_
_entity.id
_entity.type
_entity.pdbx_description
1 polymer ?
#
loop_
_entity_poly.entity_id
_entity_poly.type
_entity_poly.pdbx_seq_one_letter_code
_entity_poly.pdbx_strand_id
1 'polypeptide(L)'
;MKIVKWWFILTLISMSIYTPVYLVANDALDALDEATLVDLLPTVGIINRDYEREAASMARLGIDTGKQLGDALDDNPLIDDYEIDFVDSEEARQVLMLKGLKLVEIKAETENGNTLSLVFATLDKKFLKHYAAIGPMTHFSVSNGEDSYNVGPEEMTTYLSVLFADEDEHAAEAIAKLESFLPSKAQKAQQAFAQAMASTEASSPAIAGTAEQQASEPVQAEPVAALQAAIDAHIQQATARDGGAEYREARVVRNLDLNGDGEQDALVLYSIEGQGGGNGSFQTLAVLHAQDGGYALQASTVVNGSATDVKLLAAQTIGVSSLTLGPDDAMCCPTVESLQKFSWDGRQLVEVR
;
A
#
# COMPACT_ATOMS: atom_id res chain seq x y z
N MET A 1 4.15 -64.13 -6.21
CA MET A 1 4.20 -63.14 -7.31
C MET A 1 2.86 -62.41 -7.58
N LYS A 2 1.69 -63.10 -7.52
CA LYS A 2 0.37 -62.45 -7.74
C LYS A 2 0.00 -61.39 -6.69
N ILE A 3 0.34 -61.63 -5.42
CA ILE A 3 0.07 -60.69 -4.30
C ILE A 3 0.83 -59.37 -4.47
N VAL A 4 2.10 -59.43 -4.90
CA VAL A 4 2.92 -58.22 -5.15
C VAL A 4 2.37 -57.40 -6.31
N LYS A 5 1.85 -58.05 -7.37
CA LYS A 5 1.18 -57.35 -8.48
C LYS A 5 -0.09 -56.64 -8.03
N TRP A 6 -0.92 -57.30 -7.22
CA TRP A 6 -2.15 -56.70 -6.71
C TRP A 6 -1.87 -55.53 -5.76
N TRP A 7 -0.87 -55.67 -4.88
CA TRP A 7 -0.42 -54.60 -4.00
C TRP A 7 0.06 -53.39 -4.82
N PHE A 8 0.92 -53.60 -5.81
CA PHE A 8 1.43 -52.52 -6.67
C PHE A 8 0.33 -51.81 -7.47
N ILE A 9 -0.64 -52.56 -8.00
CA ILE A 9 -1.80 -51.98 -8.71
C ILE A 9 -2.67 -51.14 -7.76
N LEU A 10 -2.92 -51.64 -6.54
CA LEU A 10 -3.66 -50.88 -5.53
C LEU A 10 -2.92 -49.60 -5.10
N THR A 11 -1.59 -49.64 -4.97
CA THR A 11 -0.78 -48.44 -4.68
C THR A 11 -0.82 -47.43 -5.82
N LEU A 12 -0.74 -47.89 -7.09
CA LEU A 12 -0.88 -47.01 -8.25
C LEU A 12 -2.26 -46.38 -8.33
N ILE A 13 -3.33 -47.14 -8.11
CA ILE A 13 -4.71 -46.61 -8.08
C ILE A 13 -4.86 -45.61 -6.93
N SER A 14 -4.33 -45.94 -5.75
CA SER A 14 -4.33 -45.04 -4.59
C SER A 14 -3.60 -43.73 -4.91
N MET A 15 -2.39 -43.77 -5.50
CA MET A 15 -1.69 -42.56 -5.93
C MET A 15 -2.46 -41.81 -7.02
N SER A 16 -3.01 -42.47 -8.03
CA SER A 16 -3.75 -41.79 -9.10
C SER A 16 -5.01 -41.10 -8.62
N ILE A 17 -5.63 -41.58 -7.53
CA ILE A 17 -6.80 -40.94 -6.92
C ILE A 17 -6.39 -39.86 -5.91
N TYR A 18 -5.41 -40.15 -5.04
CA TYR A 18 -4.99 -39.22 -4.00
C TYR A 18 -4.17 -38.05 -4.55
N THR A 19 -3.33 -38.26 -5.56
CA THR A 19 -2.39 -37.21 -6.02
C THR A 19 -3.14 -36.02 -6.62
N PRO A 20 -4.15 -36.18 -7.50
CA PRO A 20 -4.93 -35.05 -8.00
C PRO A 20 -5.73 -34.35 -6.91
N VAL A 21 -6.36 -35.09 -6.00
CA VAL A 21 -7.12 -34.51 -4.88
C VAL A 21 -6.19 -33.75 -3.93
N TYR A 22 -5.01 -34.29 -3.63
CA TYR A 22 -4.02 -33.65 -2.74
C TYR A 22 -3.31 -32.46 -3.38
N LEU A 23 -3.24 -32.41 -4.72
CA LEU A 23 -2.71 -31.28 -5.49
C LEU A 23 -3.74 -30.15 -5.67
N VAL A 24 -5.03 -30.41 -5.45
CA VAL A 24 -6.13 -29.45 -5.64
C VAL A 24 -6.76 -28.99 -4.32
N ALA A 25 -6.84 -29.84 -3.29
CA ALA A 25 -7.56 -29.57 -2.03
C ALA A 25 -6.72 -28.82 -0.97
N ASN A 26 -5.91 -27.85 -1.40
CA ASN A 26 -5.11 -27.03 -0.48
C ASN A 26 -4.57 -25.80 -1.23
N ASP A 27 -5.48 -25.11 -1.91
CA ASP A 27 -5.18 -23.96 -2.73
C ASP A 27 -5.06 -22.70 -1.85
N ALA A 28 -4.48 -21.64 -2.40
CA ALA A 28 -4.31 -20.37 -1.70
C ALA A 28 -5.63 -19.72 -1.27
N LEU A 29 -6.75 -20.08 -1.91
CA LEU A 29 -8.09 -19.62 -1.57
C LEU A 29 -8.53 -20.22 -0.22
N ASP A 30 -8.55 -21.55 -0.10
CA ASP A 30 -8.87 -22.27 1.15
C ASP A 30 -7.95 -21.84 2.30
N ALA A 31 -6.66 -21.68 2.02
CA ALA A 31 -5.71 -21.27 3.05
C ALA A 31 -5.99 -19.86 3.59
N LEU A 32 -6.53 -18.97 2.76
CA LEU A 32 -6.91 -17.62 3.17
C LEU A 32 -8.25 -17.62 3.91
N ASP A 33 -9.20 -18.44 3.45
CA ASP A 33 -10.51 -18.62 4.09
C ASP A 33 -10.38 -19.17 5.53
N GLU A 34 -9.56 -20.21 5.70
CA GLU A 34 -9.30 -20.86 7.00
C GLU A 34 -8.30 -20.09 7.88
N ALA A 35 -7.75 -18.97 7.41
CA ALA A 35 -6.72 -18.21 8.12
C ALA A 35 -7.27 -17.58 9.39
N THR A 36 -6.58 -17.78 10.52
CA THR A 36 -6.92 -17.09 11.76
C THR A 36 -6.29 -15.70 11.81
N LEU A 37 -6.74 -14.83 12.73
CA LEU A 37 -6.08 -13.53 12.92
C LEU A 37 -4.57 -13.68 13.18
N VAL A 38 -4.15 -14.73 13.91
CA VAL A 38 -2.73 -14.99 14.19
C VAL A 38 -1.94 -15.24 12.90
N ASP A 39 -2.54 -15.91 11.92
CA ASP A 39 -1.93 -16.18 10.61
C ASP A 39 -1.84 -14.93 9.74
N LEU A 40 -2.76 -13.98 9.94
CA LEU A 40 -2.87 -12.76 9.14
C LEU A 40 -2.12 -11.56 9.71
N LEU A 41 -1.88 -11.46 11.03
CA LEU A 41 -1.11 -10.36 11.62
C LEU A 41 0.29 -10.16 10.99
N PRO A 42 1.05 -11.20 10.60
CA PRO A 42 2.30 -11.04 9.87
C PRO A 42 2.15 -10.39 8.49
N THR A 43 0.94 -10.42 7.92
CA THR A 43 0.65 -9.91 6.57
C THR A 43 0.40 -8.40 6.55
N VAL A 44 0.04 -7.82 7.70
CA VAL A 44 -0.37 -6.41 7.85
C VAL A 44 0.57 -5.59 8.75
N GLY A 45 1.67 -6.18 9.23
CA GLY A 45 2.57 -5.58 10.21
C GLY A 45 4.06 -5.84 9.99
N ILE A 46 4.89 -5.33 10.89
CA ILE A 46 6.36 -5.46 10.82
C ILE A 46 6.78 -6.90 11.14
N ILE A 47 7.53 -7.52 10.24
CA ILE A 47 8.10 -8.87 10.39
C ILE A 47 8.98 -8.96 11.65
N ASN A 48 8.82 -10.05 12.43
CA ASN A 48 9.50 -10.38 13.70
C ASN A 48 8.89 -9.79 14.98
N ARG A 49 7.56 -9.70 15.05
CA ARG A 49 6.85 -9.54 16.32
C ARG A 49 6.48 -10.91 16.91
N ASP A 50 6.27 -10.91 18.23
CA ASP A 50 5.66 -12.03 18.94
C ASP A 50 4.14 -11.94 18.74
N TYR A 51 3.67 -12.44 17.59
CA TYR A 51 2.26 -12.34 17.19
C TYR A 51 1.34 -13.16 18.10
N GLU A 52 1.83 -14.23 18.72
CA GLU A 52 1.05 -14.96 19.73
C GLU A 52 0.77 -14.09 20.96
N ARG A 53 1.76 -13.30 21.39
CA ARG A 53 1.58 -12.36 22.50
C ARG A 53 0.67 -11.18 22.13
N GLU A 54 0.77 -10.69 20.90
CA GLU A 54 -0.10 -9.62 20.38
C GLU A 54 -1.55 -10.11 20.28
N ALA A 55 -1.77 -11.30 19.71
CA ALA A 55 -3.05 -11.97 19.67
C ALA A 55 -3.61 -12.21 21.09
N ALA A 56 -2.79 -12.67 22.04
CA ALA A 56 -3.23 -12.82 23.44
C ALA A 56 -3.59 -11.48 24.12
N SER A 57 -3.08 -10.35 23.62
CA SER A 57 -3.51 -9.03 24.05
C SER A 57 -4.84 -8.64 23.41
N MET A 58 -5.02 -8.92 22.12
CA MET A 58 -6.26 -8.67 21.38
C MET A 58 -7.43 -9.51 21.91
N ALA A 59 -7.19 -10.76 22.29
CA ALA A 59 -8.18 -11.62 22.94
C ALA A 59 -8.71 -11.02 24.25
N ARG A 60 -7.92 -10.20 24.95
CA ARG A 60 -8.39 -9.49 26.17
C ARG A 60 -9.26 -8.27 25.85
N LEU A 61 -9.24 -7.81 24.60
CA LEU A 61 -10.05 -6.71 24.08
C LEU A 61 -11.32 -7.21 23.38
N GLY A 62 -11.63 -8.50 23.47
CA GLY A 62 -12.81 -9.10 22.83
C GLY A 62 -12.63 -9.40 21.35
N ILE A 63 -11.40 -9.73 20.92
CA ILE A 63 -11.10 -10.19 19.56
C ILE A 63 -10.91 -11.71 19.58
N ASP A 64 -11.72 -12.44 18.82
CA ASP A 64 -11.58 -13.89 18.61
C ASP A 64 -10.39 -14.20 17.71
N THR A 65 -9.22 -14.37 18.32
CA THR A 65 -8.00 -14.69 17.57
C THR A 65 -7.99 -16.10 16.97
N GLY A 66 -8.93 -16.97 17.35
CA GLY A 66 -9.06 -18.34 16.86
C GLY A 66 -10.12 -18.49 15.76
N LYS A 67 -10.97 -17.49 15.55
CA LYS A 67 -11.96 -17.45 14.47
C LYS A 67 -11.24 -17.41 13.11
N GLN A 68 -11.77 -18.14 12.14
CA GLN A 68 -11.28 -18.15 10.76
C GLN A 68 -11.76 -16.89 10.02
N LEU A 69 -11.05 -16.47 8.98
CA LEU A 69 -11.42 -15.27 8.24
C LEU A 69 -12.79 -15.43 7.55
N GLY A 70 -13.07 -16.60 6.97
CA GLY A 70 -14.39 -16.92 6.42
C GLY A 70 -15.50 -16.75 7.46
N ASP A 71 -15.35 -17.37 8.63
CA ASP A 71 -16.29 -17.23 9.75
C ASP A 71 -16.43 -15.77 10.22
N ALA A 72 -15.34 -15.00 10.25
CA ALA A 72 -15.35 -13.60 10.66
C ALA A 72 -16.14 -12.70 9.67
N LEU A 73 -16.15 -13.07 8.39
CA LEU A 73 -16.93 -12.37 7.36
C LEU A 73 -18.39 -12.85 7.35
N ASP A 74 -18.62 -14.16 7.44
CA ASP A 74 -19.97 -14.77 7.50
C ASP A 74 -20.77 -14.33 8.74
N ASP A 75 -20.11 -14.23 9.90
CA ASP A 75 -20.76 -13.81 11.14
C ASP A 75 -20.99 -12.29 11.21
N ASN A 76 -20.40 -11.50 10.30
CA ASN A 76 -20.50 -10.05 10.37
C ASN A 76 -21.89 -9.59 9.91
N PRO A 77 -22.66 -8.90 10.77
CA PRO A 77 -24.05 -8.56 10.44
C PRO A 77 -24.17 -7.49 9.34
N LEU A 78 -23.07 -6.83 8.95
CA LEU A 78 -23.05 -5.88 7.84
C LEU A 78 -22.53 -6.48 6.53
N ILE A 79 -22.17 -7.77 6.50
CA ILE A 79 -21.76 -8.48 5.29
C ILE A 79 -22.91 -9.38 4.84
N ASP A 80 -23.35 -9.21 3.60
CA ASP A 80 -24.41 -10.02 2.99
C ASP A 80 -23.86 -11.28 2.33
N ASP A 81 -22.69 -11.17 1.67
CA ASP A 81 -22.03 -12.25 0.94
C ASP A 81 -20.54 -11.92 0.76
N TYR A 82 -19.72 -12.94 0.53
CA TYR A 82 -18.33 -12.75 0.10
C TYR A 82 -17.85 -13.82 -0.87
N GLU A 83 -16.90 -13.43 -1.71
CA GLU A 83 -16.22 -14.29 -2.67
C GLU A 83 -14.70 -14.19 -2.48
N ILE A 84 -14.02 -15.33 -2.57
CA ILE A 84 -12.56 -15.42 -2.51
C ILE A 84 -12.06 -15.94 -3.86
N ASP A 85 -11.31 -15.11 -4.57
CA ASP A 85 -10.89 -15.39 -5.93
C ASP A 85 -9.47 -14.94 -6.23
N PHE A 86 -8.88 -15.50 -7.29
CA PHE A 86 -7.64 -14.96 -7.83
C PHE A 86 -7.90 -13.65 -8.59
N VAL A 87 -7.07 -12.64 -8.35
CA VAL A 87 -7.13 -11.39 -9.10
C VAL A 87 -6.67 -11.62 -10.54
N ASP A 88 -7.58 -11.47 -11.51
CA ASP A 88 -7.26 -11.55 -12.94
C ASP A 88 -7.07 -10.16 -13.56
N SER A 89 -6.03 -9.46 -13.10
CA SER A 89 -5.61 -8.17 -13.67
C SER A 89 -4.25 -8.27 -14.38
N GLU A 90 -3.92 -7.29 -15.22
CA GLU A 90 -2.60 -7.24 -15.86
C GLU A 90 -1.49 -7.13 -14.81
N GLU A 91 -1.72 -6.36 -13.75
CA GLU A 91 -0.82 -6.20 -12.61
C GLU A 91 -0.61 -7.52 -11.86
N ALA A 92 -1.69 -8.27 -11.60
CA ALA A 92 -1.60 -9.57 -10.94
C ALA A 92 -0.78 -10.57 -11.76
N ARG A 93 -0.94 -10.56 -13.09
CA ARG A 93 -0.13 -11.37 -14.01
C ARG A 93 1.35 -10.96 -13.99
N GLN A 94 1.64 -9.66 -13.90
CA GLN A 94 3.01 -9.16 -13.74
C GLN A 94 3.63 -9.58 -12.41
N VAL A 95 2.88 -9.48 -11.30
CA VAL A 95 3.33 -9.94 -9.97
C VAL A 95 3.66 -11.44 -9.99
N LEU A 96 2.82 -12.24 -10.65
CA LEU A 96 3.10 -13.66 -10.85
C LEU A 96 4.37 -13.91 -11.67
N MET A 97 4.54 -13.22 -12.79
CA MET A 97 5.71 -13.41 -13.66
C MET A 97 7.02 -12.96 -13.00
N LEU A 98 7.01 -11.84 -12.26
CA LEU A 98 8.22 -11.23 -11.70
C LEU A 98 8.58 -11.78 -10.32
N LYS A 99 7.57 -12.05 -9.48
CA LYS A 99 7.77 -12.43 -8.07
C LYS A 99 7.37 -13.87 -7.78
N GLY A 100 6.69 -14.55 -8.71
CA GLY A 100 6.16 -15.90 -8.49
C GLY A 100 5.04 -15.94 -7.45
N LEU A 101 4.37 -14.81 -7.21
CA LEU A 101 3.28 -14.65 -6.25
C LEU A 101 1.96 -14.54 -7.00
N LYS A 102 0.92 -15.18 -6.49
CA LYS A 102 -0.46 -14.92 -6.95
C LYS A 102 -1.08 -13.85 -6.05
N LEU A 103 -2.07 -13.14 -6.56
CA LEU A 103 -2.89 -12.25 -5.75
C LEU A 103 -4.24 -12.91 -5.56
N VAL A 104 -4.67 -13.04 -4.30
CA VAL A 104 -5.99 -13.54 -3.91
C VAL A 104 -6.74 -12.36 -3.31
N GLU A 105 -7.95 -12.13 -3.77
CA GLU A 105 -8.84 -11.10 -3.29
C GLU A 105 -10.05 -11.73 -2.61
N ILE A 106 -10.39 -11.20 -1.45
CA ILE A 106 -11.68 -11.37 -0.81
C ILE A 106 -12.50 -10.15 -1.13
N LYS A 107 -13.64 -10.34 -1.78
CA LYS A 107 -14.64 -9.30 -2.00
C LYS A 107 -15.87 -9.63 -1.16
N ALA A 108 -16.20 -8.76 -0.20
CA ALA A 108 -17.42 -8.89 0.58
C ALA A 108 -18.39 -7.76 0.22
N GLU A 109 -19.65 -8.11 -0.06
CA GLU A 109 -20.73 -7.14 -0.24
C GLU A 109 -21.35 -6.82 1.11
N THR A 110 -21.56 -5.53 1.36
CA THR A 110 -22.14 -5.03 2.61
C THR A 110 -23.64 -4.77 2.47
N GLU A 111 -24.39 -4.76 3.58
CA GLU A 111 -25.83 -4.43 3.59
C GLU A 111 -26.15 -3.07 2.92
N ASN A 112 -25.19 -2.14 2.92
CA ASN A 112 -25.33 -0.81 2.31
C ASN A 112 -25.05 -0.81 0.79
N GLY A 113 -24.73 -1.96 0.20
CA GLY A 113 -24.39 -2.11 -1.21
C GLY A 113 -22.97 -1.64 -1.56
N ASN A 114 -22.11 -1.47 -0.55
CA ASN A 114 -20.68 -1.22 -0.75
C ASN A 114 -19.92 -2.55 -0.81
N THR A 115 -18.71 -2.52 -1.40
CA THR A 115 -17.82 -3.67 -1.49
C THR A 115 -16.58 -3.44 -0.63
N LEU A 116 -16.32 -4.35 0.30
CA LEU A 116 -15.07 -4.49 1.02
C LEU A 116 -14.12 -5.38 0.19
N SER A 117 -12.88 -4.94 -0.04
CA SER A 117 -11.86 -5.71 -0.76
C SER A 117 -10.61 -5.89 0.08
N LEU A 118 -10.15 -7.13 0.25
CA LEU A 118 -8.89 -7.48 0.89
C LEU A 118 -8.05 -8.30 -0.08
N VAL A 119 -6.85 -7.82 -0.44
CA VAL A 119 -5.97 -8.52 -1.39
C VAL A 119 -4.68 -8.95 -0.72
N PHE A 120 -4.37 -10.24 -0.83
CA PHE A 120 -3.18 -10.87 -0.28
C PHE A 120 -2.29 -11.42 -1.39
N ALA A 121 -0.98 -11.23 -1.24
CA ALA A 121 -0.02 -11.95 -2.05
C ALA A 121 0.15 -13.37 -1.51
N THR A 122 -0.07 -14.40 -2.33
CA THR A 122 -0.02 -15.80 -1.90
C THR A 122 1.02 -16.60 -2.69
N LEU A 123 1.49 -17.67 -2.06
CA LEU A 123 2.37 -18.67 -2.66
C LEU A 123 1.67 -20.01 -2.65
N ASP A 124 1.52 -20.59 -3.84
CA ASP A 124 1.02 -21.95 -4.00
C ASP A 124 1.82 -22.94 -3.15
N LYS A 125 1.11 -23.97 -2.70
CA LYS A 125 1.70 -25.12 -2.04
C LYS A 125 2.77 -25.75 -2.93
N LYS A 126 4.02 -25.66 -2.50
CA LYS A 126 5.13 -26.41 -3.14
C LYS A 126 5.02 -27.89 -2.76
N PHE A 127 5.46 -28.79 -3.63
CA PHE A 127 5.37 -30.27 -3.54
C PHE A 127 5.76 -30.92 -2.19
N LEU A 128 6.44 -30.19 -1.28
CA LEU A 128 6.87 -30.65 0.04
C LEU A 128 6.34 -29.80 1.22
N LYS A 129 5.54 -28.76 0.96
CA LYS A 129 4.88 -27.98 2.01
C LYS A 129 3.47 -28.50 2.20
N HIS A 130 3.00 -28.48 3.45
CA HIS A 130 1.65 -28.97 3.78
C HIS A 130 0.56 -27.91 3.56
N TYR A 131 0.93 -26.64 3.38
CA TYR A 131 0.03 -25.48 3.31
C TYR A 131 0.48 -24.48 2.22
N ALA A 132 -0.46 -23.73 1.65
CA ALA A 132 -0.20 -22.52 0.88
C ALA A 132 0.23 -21.39 1.83
N ALA A 133 1.16 -20.53 1.42
CA ALA A 133 1.63 -19.46 2.30
C ALA A 133 0.95 -18.14 1.96
N ILE A 134 0.32 -17.53 2.96
CA ILE A 134 -0.23 -16.18 2.90
C ILE A 134 0.93 -15.21 3.12
N GLY A 135 1.17 -14.36 2.13
CA GLY A 135 2.15 -13.28 2.16
C GLY A 135 1.49 -11.96 2.55
N PRO A 136 2.15 -10.82 2.29
CA PRO A 136 1.65 -9.52 2.74
C PRO A 136 0.30 -9.17 2.12
N MET A 137 -0.55 -8.51 2.91
CA MET A 137 -1.76 -7.87 2.42
C MET A 137 -1.34 -6.62 1.62
N THR A 138 -1.72 -6.60 0.36
CA THR A 138 -1.34 -5.52 -0.59
C THR A 138 -2.43 -4.47 -0.73
N HIS A 139 -3.67 -4.82 -0.37
CA HIS A 139 -4.80 -3.92 -0.51
C HIS A 139 -5.83 -4.23 0.57
N PHE A 140 -6.40 -3.18 1.15
CA PHE A 140 -7.60 -3.26 1.96
C PHE A 140 -8.39 -1.98 1.72
N SER A 141 -9.61 -2.12 1.23
CA SER A 141 -10.44 -0.98 0.84
C SER A 141 -11.92 -1.25 0.99
N VAL A 142 -12.70 -0.17 1.00
CA VAL A 142 -14.16 -0.20 0.85
C VAL A 142 -14.55 0.71 -0.32
N SER A 143 -15.55 0.33 -1.10
CA SER A 143 -15.97 1.05 -2.31
C SER A 143 -17.49 1.07 -2.47
N ASN A 144 -18.06 2.17 -2.94
CA ASN A 144 -19.47 2.26 -3.34
C ASN A 144 -19.66 2.11 -4.88
N GLY A 145 -18.61 1.72 -5.59
CA GLY A 145 -18.57 1.62 -7.06
C GLY A 145 -18.18 2.90 -7.79
N GLU A 146 -18.34 4.07 -7.17
CA GLU A 146 -17.86 5.36 -7.69
C GLU A 146 -16.60 5.85 -6.97
N ASP A 147 -16.60 5.72 -5.64
CA ASP A 147 -15.51 6.11 -4.75
C ASP A 147 -15.02 4.88 -4.00
N SER A 148 -13.72 4.89 -3.69
CA SER A 148 -13.08 3.92 -2.83
C SER A 148 -12.33 4.62 -1.72
N TYR A 149 -12.33 4.04 -0.53
CA TYR A 149 -11.42 4.39 0.55
C TYR A 149 -10.45 3.23 0.77
N ASN A 150 -9.15 3.51 0.65
CA ASN A 150 -8.09 2.54 0.89
C ASN A 150 -7.55 2.70 2.32
N VAL A 151 -7.54 1.61 3.07
CA VAL A 151 -6.97 1.54 4.42
C VAL A 151 -5.45 1.65 4.33
N GLY A 152 -4.89 2.60 5.07
CA GLY A 152 -3.44 2.79 5.14
C GLY A 152 -2.74 1.62 5.83
N PRO A 153 -1.48 1.30 5.48
CA PRO A 153 -0.73 0.18 6.10
C PRO A 153 -0.67 0.23 7.63
N GLU A 154 -0.62 1.43 8.22
CA GLU A 154 -0.59 1.63 9.67
C GLU A 154 -1.91 1.25 10.34
N GLU A 155 -3.02 1.33 9.61
CA GLU A 155 -4.38 1.08 10.11
C GLU A 155 -4.89 -0.32 9.73
N MET A 156 -4.26 -0.99 8.75
CA MET A 156 -4.64 -2.32 8.29
C MET A 156 -4.73 -3.33 9.43
N THR A 157 -3.77 -3.32 10.36
CA THR A 157 -3.81 -4.20 11.54
C THR A 157 -5.06 -3.97 12.38
N THR A 158 -5.43 -2.71 12.61
CA THR A 158 -6.58 -2.35 13.43
C THR A 158 -7.88 -2.79 12.77
N TYR A 159 -8.12 -2.40 11.52
CA TYR A 159 -9.36 -2.74 10.83
C TYR A 159 -9.48 -4.24 10.58
N LEU A 160 -8.37 -4.91 10.24
CA LEU A 160 -8.37 -6.37 10.09
C LEU A 160 -8.72 -7.05 11.41
N SER A 161 -8.11 -6.63 12.52
CA SER A 161 -8.33 -7.28 13.82
C SER A 161 -9.77 -7.15 14.31
N VAL A 162 -10.43 -6.01 14.07
CA VAL A 162 -11.81 -5.80 14.54
C VAL A 162 -12.82 -6.62 13.74
N LEU A 163 -12.51 -7.07 12.51
CA LEU A 163 -13.36 -8.05 11.81
C LEU A 163 -13.50 -9.36 12.61
N PHE A 164 -12.50 -9.69 13.43
CA PHE A 164 -12.51 -10.88 14.29
C PHE A 164 -13.11 -10.61 15.68
N ALA A 165 -13.87 -9.52 15.90
CA ALA A 165 -14.44 -9.27 17.22
C ALA A 165 -15.39 -10.41 17.67
N ASP A 166 -15.36 -10.74 18.96
CA ASP A 166 -16.23 -11.75 19.59
C ASP A 166 -17.72 -11.34 19.56
N GLU A 167 -17.99 -10.03 19.51
CA GLU A 167 -19.33 -9.45 19.51
C GLU A 167 -19.65 -8.84 18.14
N ASP A 168 -20.78 -9.24 17.56
CA ASP A 168 -21.25 -8.80 16.24
C ASP A 168 -21.31 -7.27 16.11
N GLU A 169 -21.67 -6.56 17.18
CA GLU A 169 -21.73 -5.09 17.19
C GLU A 169 -20.36 -4.44 16.95
N HIS A 170 -19.30 -5.02 17.52
CA HIS A 170 -17.93 -4.53 17.32
C HIS A 170 -17.41 -4.88 15.92
N ALA A 171 -17.72 -6.09 15.42
CA ALA A 171 -17.37 -6.49 14.06
C ALA A 171 -18.06 -5.59 13.00
N ALA A 172 -19.32 -5.22 13.26
CA ALA A 172 -20.08 -4.27 12.46
C ALA A 172 -19.48 -2.85 12.52
N GLU A 173 -19.04 -2.40 13.69
CA GLU A 173 -18.48 -1.06 13.87
C GLU A 173 -17.28 -0.81 12.93
N ALA A 174 -16.43 -1.81 12.70
CA ALA A 174 -15.31 -1.68 11.76
C ALA A 174 -15.77 -1.37 10.33
N ILE A 175 -16.77 -2.12 9.83
CA ILE A 175 -17.30 -1.92 8.49
C ILE A 175 -18.02 -0.57 8.40
N ALA A 176 -18.90 -0.27 9.35
CA ALA A 176 -19.59 1.02 9.40
C ALA A 176 -18.62 2.21 9.45
N LYS A 177 -17.52 2.07 10.17
CA LYS A 177 -16.47 3.09 10.23
C LYS A 177 -15.72 3.21 8.91
N LEU A 178 -15.37 2.11 8.26
CA LEU A 178 -14.75 2.13 6.93
C LEU A 178 -15.67 2.83 5.92
N GLU A 179 -16.94 2.46 5.89
CA GLU A 179 -17.93 3.07 5.00
C GLU A 179 -18.16 4.55 5.29
N SER A 180 -17.98 5.00 6.53
CA SER A 180 -18.10 6.42 6.89
C SER A 180 -17.05 7.31 6.21
N PHE A 181 -15.94 6.73 5.72
CA PHE A 181 -14.94 7.44 4.93
C PHE A 181 -15.34 7.61 3.46
N LEU A 182 -16.38 6.92 2.98
CA LEU A 182 -16.89 7.12 1.64
C LEU A 182 -17.65 8.46 1.55
N PRO A 183 -17.33 9.32 0.58
CA PRO A 183 -17.95 10.64 0.49
C PRO A 183 -19.44 10.52 0.16
N SER A 184 -20.29 11.10 1.01
CA SER A 184 -21.72 11.17 0.74
C SER A 184 -22.04 12.10 -0.45
N LYS A 185 -23.15 11.84 -1.15
CA LYS A 185 -23.65 12.72 -2.23
C LYS A 185 -23.79 14.19 -1.78
N ALA A 186 -24.11 14.43 -0.50
CA ALA A 186 -24.23 15.78 0.07
C ALA A 186 -22.86 16.46 0.25
N GLN A 187 -21.84 15.73 0.69
CA GLN A 187 -20.47 16.25 0.80
C GLN A 187 -19.87 16.56 -0.57
N LYS A 188 -20.10 15.70 -1.58
CA LYS A 188 -19.70 15.97 -2.97
C LYS A 188 -20.34 17.26 -3.51
N ALA A 189 -21.64 17.48 -3.23
CA ALA A 189 -22.34 18.70 -3.66
C ALA A 189 -21.77 19.97 -2.99
N GLN A 190 -21.38 19.89 -1.72
CA GLN A 190 -20.75 21.00 -1.02
C GLN A 190 -19.32 21.27 -1.49
N GLN A 191 -18.52 20.23 -1.76
CA GLN A 191 -17.16 20.36 -2.30
C GLN A 191 -17.19 20.94 -3.72
N ALA A 192 -18.10 20.46 -4.58
CA ALA A 192 -18.30 21.01 -5.92
C ALA A 192 -18.75 22.49 -5.87
N PHE A 193 -19.61 22.86 -4.93
CA PHE A 193 -20.02 24.24 -4.72
C PHE A 193 -18.87 25.11 -4.21
N ALA A 194 -18.05 24.62 -3.28
CA ALA A 194 -16.88 25.32 -2.77
C ALA A 194 -15.81 25.54 -3.86
N GLN A 195 -15.56 24.53 -4.69
CA GLN A 195 -14.64 24.64 -5.84
C GLN A 195 -15.16 25.62 -6.90
N ALA A 196 -16.48 25.66 -7.15
CA ALA A 196 -17.09 26.64 -8.05
C ALA A 196 -16.97 28.08 -7.52
N MET A 197 -17.12 28.27 -6.21
CA MET A 197 -16.95 29.59 -5.57
C MET A 197 -15.49 30.04 -5.58
N ALA A 198 -14.53 29.15 -5.31
CA ALA A 198 -13.10 29.45 -5.37
C ALA A 198 -12.61 29.80 -6.78
N SER A 199 -13.18 29.16 -7.81
CA SER A 199 -12.88 29.46 -9.23
C SER A 199 -13.38 30.84 -9.66
N THR A 200 -14.37 31.40 -8.95
CA THR A 200 -14.97 32.70 -9.27
C THR A 200 -14.16 33.87 -8.68
N GLU A 201 -13.42 33.67 -7.58
CA GLU A 201 -12.57 34.70 -6.97
C GLU A 201 -11.20 34.87 -7.67
N ALA A 202 -10.71 33.86 -8.38
CA ALA A 202 -9.44 33.93 -9.12
C ALA A 202 -9.48 34.76 -10.42
N SER A 203 -10.65 35.30 -10.79
CA SER A 203 -10.88 36.03 -12.05
C SER A 203 -11.10 37.53 -11.83
N SER A 204 -10.20 38.21 -11.09
CA SER A 204 -10.19 39.68 -11.03
C SER A 204 -8.88 40.23 -11.63
N PRO A 205 -8.93 41.12 -12.64
CA PRO A 205 -7.72 41.59 -13.32
C PRO A 205 -6.98 42.63 -12.46
N ALA A 206 -5.77 42.28 -12.03
CA ALA A 206 -4.84 43.21 -11.40
C ALA A 206 -4.30 44.21 -12.44
N ILE A 207 -4.39 45.49 -12.09
CA ILE A 207 -4.00 46.65 -12.89
C ILE A 207 -2.48 46.73 -12.98
N ALA A 208 -2.00 47.00 -14.20
CA ALA A 208 -0.60 47.19 -14.54
C ALA A 208 0.06 48.34 -13.76
N GLY A 209 1.22 48.06 -13.17
CA GLY A 209 2.18 49.03 -12.65
C GLY A 209 3.57 48.71 -13.17
N THR A 210 4.08 49.59 -14.02
CA THR A 210 5.41 49.57 -14.64
C THR A 210 6.49 49.84 -13.59
N ALA A 211 7.55 49.01 -13.53
CA ALA A 211 8.85 49.40 -13.01
C ALA A 211 9.97 48.50 -13.59
N GLU A 212 10.81 49.17 -14.38
CA GLU A 212 12.21 48.94 -14.75
C GLU A 212 12.84 47.54 -14.71
N GLN A 213 13.29 47.16 -15.91
CA GLN A 213 14.41 46.25 -16.17
C GLN A 213 15.66 46.63 -15.37
N GLN A 214 16.18 45.65 -14.64
CA GLN A 214 17.60 45.58 -14.34
C GLN A 214 18.11 44.19 -14.73
N ALA A 215 19.00 44.20 -15.72
CA ALA A 215 19.65 43.04 -16.28
C ALA A 215 20.49 42.32 -15.22
N SER A 216 20.37 41.00 -15.20
CA SER A 216 21.48 40.10 -14.88
C SER A 216 21.44 38.93 -15.86
N GLU A 217 22.62 38.59 -16.36
CA GLU A 217 22.91 37.60 -17.40
C GLU A 217 22.41 36.18 -17.05
N PRO A 218 22.15 35.33 -18.06
CA PRO A 218 21.66 33.98 -17.86
C PRO A 218 22.82 33.08 -17.43
N VAL A 219 22.83 32.67 -16.17
CA VAL A 219 23.71 31.59 -15.69
C VAL A 219 22.80 30.44 -15.25
N GLN A 220 22.78 29.38 -16.07
CA GLN A 220 22.36 28.01 -15.72
C GLN A 220 20.87 27.76 -15.35
N ALA A 221 19.92 28.25 -16.14
CA ALA A 221 18.49 28.01 -15.93
C ALA A 221 17.97 26.67 -16.50
N GLU A 222 18.63 26.06 -17.50
CA GLU A 222 18.15 24.85 -18.18
C GLU A 222 18.11 23.58 -17.30
N PRO A 223 19.15 23.21 -16.53
CA PRO A 223 19.15 21.94 -15.80
C PRO A 223 18.16 21.92 -14.63
N VAL A 224 17.93 23.07 -13.97
CA VAL A 224 16.97 23.18 -12.85
C VAL A 224 15.53 23.13 -13.37
N ALA A 225 15.24 23.80 -14.48
CA ALA A 225 13.91 23.76 -15.09
C ALA A 225 13.57 22.35 -15.63
N ALA A 226 14.55 21.66 -16.24
CA ALA A 226 14.37 20.29 -16.72
C ALA A 226 14.13 19.29 -15.58
N LEU A 227 14.88 19.40 -14.47
CA LEU A 227 14.65 18.58 -13.27
C LEU A 227 13.24 18.82 -12.71
N GLN A 228 12.87 20.08 -12.55
CA GLN A 228 11.56 20.44 -12.00
C GLN A 228 10.42 19.89 -12.86
N ALA A 229 10.54 19.99 -14.19
CA ALA A 229 9.57 19.43 -15.13
C ALA A 229 9.50 17.90 -15.06
N ALA A 230 10.64 17.21 -14.92
CA ALA A 230 10.68 15.76 -14.78
C ALA A 230 10.00 15.27 -13.48
N ILE A 231 10.27 15.97 -12.36
CA ILE A 231 9.61 15.68 -11.08
C ILE A 231 8.10 15.93 -11.20
N ASP A 232 7.71 17.08 -11.73
CA ASP A 232 6.29 17.43 -11.86
C ASP A 232 5.54 16.47 -12.79
N ALA A 233 6.16 16.02 -13.89
CA ALA A 233 5.59 15.01 -14.78
C ALA A 233 5.42 13.66 -14.08
N HIS A 234 6.42 13.22 -13.30
CA HIS A 234 6.32 11.97 -12.54
C HIS A 234 5.20 12.01 -11.50
N ILE A 235 5.12 13.10 -10.73
CA ILE A 235 4.09 13.28 -9.71
C ILE A 235 2.71 13.40 -10.36
N GLN A 236 2.57 14.12 -11.47
CA GLN A 236 1.33 14.19 -12.22
C GLN A 236 0.88 12.81 -12.72
N GLN A 237 1.80 11.98 -13.19
CA GLN A 237 1.50 10.61 -13.60
C GLN A 237 0.99 9.78 -12.41
N ALA A 238 1.62 9.89 -11.23
CA ALA A 238 1.16 9.24 -10.02
C ALA A 238 -0.23 9.73 -9.58
N THR A 239 -0.46 11.04 -9.52
CA THR A 239 -1.77 11.60 -9.13
C THR A 239 -2.87 11.37 -10.17
N ALA A 240 -2.52 11.26 -11.46
CA ALA A 240 -3.49 10.92 -12.51
C ALA A 240 -3.93 9.45 -12.42
N ARG A 241 -3.04 8.57 -11.95
CA ARG A 241 -3.32 7.15 -11.76
C ARG A 241 -4.12 6.90 -10.49
N ASP A 242 -3.67 7.50 -9.38
CA ASP A 242 -4.13 7.13 -8.05
C ASP A 242 -4.91 8.24 -7.35
N GLY A 243 -5.10 9.40 -7.97
CA GLY A 243 -5.74 10.56 -7.35
C GLY A 243 -4.82 11.30 -6.37
N GLY A 244 -5.39 12.29 -5.68
CA GLY A 244 -4.67 13.14 -4.72
C GLY A 244 -3.98 14.35 -5.34
N ALA A 245 -3.35 15.14 -4.48
CA ALA A 245 -2.57 16.32 -4.85
C ALA A 245 -1.27 16.33 -4.07
N GLU A 246 -0.20 16.79 -4.71
CA GLU A 246 1.07 16.91 -4.04
C GLU A 246 1.07 18.05 -3.01
N TYR A 247 1.56 17.79 -1.80
CA TYR A 247 1.92 18.86 -0.87
C TYR A 247 3.31 19.42 -1.20
N ARG A 248 3.33 20.29 -2.21
CA ARG A 248 4.56 20.80 -2.84
C ARG A 248 5.52 21.51 -1.89
N GLU A 249 5.01 22.14 -0.83
CA GLU A 249 5.85 22.84 0.16
C GLU A 249 6.73 21.89 0.99
N ALA A 250 6.30 20.64 1.17
CA ALA A 250 7.07 19.61 1.85
C ALA A 250 8.08 18.88 0.95
N ARG A 251 8.14 19.22 -0.35
CA ARG A 251 9.06 18.58 -1.28
C ARG A 251 10.51 18.92 -0.93
N VAL A 252 11.32 17.90 -0.75
CA VAL A 252 12.77 18.03 -0.58
C VAL A 252 13.47 17.48 -1.81
N VAL A 253 14.32 18.32 -2.42
CA VAL A 253 15.20 17.92 -3.53
C VAL A 253 16.65 18.01 -3.06
N ARG A 254 17.44 16.98 -3.35
CA ARG A 254 18.89 16.96 -3.16
C ARG A 254 19.55 16.59 -4.47
N ASN A 255 20.47 17.44 -4.93
CA ASN A 255 21.27 17.17 -6.11
C ASN A 255 22.59 16.54 -5.69
N LEU A 256 22.93 15.39 -6.26
CA LEU A 256 24.18 14.69 -6.03
C LEU A 256 24.47 13.72 -7.18
N ASP A 257 25.74 13.46 -7.43
CA ASP A 257 26.17 12.41 -8.36
C ASP A 257 25.98 11.03 -7.70
N LEU A 258 24.93 10.30 -8.10
CA LEU A 258 24.58 8.99 -7.53
C LEU A 258 25.24 7.83 -8.26
N ASN A 259 25.63 8.03 -9.52
CA ASN A 259 26.11 6.98 -10.41
C ASN A 259 27.62 7.10 -10.73
N GLY A 260 28.26 8.20 -10.32
CA GLY A 260 29.67 8.49 -10.50
C GLY A 260 30.06 8.99 -11.90
N ASP A 261 29.11 9.44 -12.71
CA ASP A 261 29.34 9.93 -14.08
C ASP A 261 29.75 11.41 -14.15
N GLY A 262 29.71 12.12 -13.03
CA GLY A 262 30.06 13.54 -12.92
C GLY A 262 28.91 14.50 -13.25
N GLU A 263 27.72 14.01 -13.60
CA GLU A 263 26.48 14.78 -13.67
C GLU A 263 25.77 14.79 -12.30
N GLN A 264 24.88 15.76 -12.10
CA GLN A 264 24.12 15.86 -10.86
C GLN A 264 22.78 15.14 -11.03
N ASP A 265 22.62 14.00 -10.37
CA ASP A 265 21.34 13.32 -10.22
C ASP A 265 20.51 13.99 -9.11
N ALA A 266 19.27 13.52 -8.92
CA ALA A 266 18.38 14.04 -7.88
C ALA A 266 17.77 12.94 -7.01
N LEU A 267 17.84 13.15 -5.69
CA LEU A 267 16.96 12.52 -4.72
C LEU A 267 15.80 13.44 -4.42
N VAL A 268 14.59 12.93 -4.54
CA VAL A 268 13.37 13.70 -4.34
C VAL A 268 12.51 13.00 -3.31
N LEU A 269 12.25 13.69 -2.20
CA LEU A 269 11.23 13.31 -1.25
C LEU A 269 10.02 14.21 -1.50
N TYR A 270 8.86 13.62 -1.78
CA TYR A 270 7.62 14.36 -2.00
C TYR A 270 6.45 13.64 -1.32
N SER A 271 5.38 14.39 -1.08
CA SER A 271 4.18 13.91 -0.39
C SER A 271 2.98 14.08 -1.32
N ILE A 272 2.18 13.03 -1.52
CA ILE A 272 0.88 13.13 -2.16
C ILE A 272 -0.20 12.97 -1.10
N GLU A 273 -1.02 14.00 -0.94
CA GLU A 273 -2.18 14.02 -0.05
C GLU A 273 -3.43 13.57 -0.79
N GLY A 274 -4.24 12.76 -0.13
CA GLY A 274 -5.48 12.22 -0.67
C GLY A 274 -5.31 11.31 -1.89
N GLN A 275 -4.12 10.72 -2.05
CA GLN A 275 -3.95 9.60 -2.98
C GLN A 275 -4.90 8.48 -2.57
N GLY A 276 -5.54 7.87 -3.56
CA GLY A 276 -6.60 6.87 -3.36
C GLY A 276 -7.92 7.44 -2.84
N GLY A 277 -8.11 8.78 -2.86
CA GLY A 277 -9.36 9.43 -2.42
C GLY A 277 -9.50 9.64 -0.90
N GLY A 278 -8.49 9.31 -0.11
CA GLY A 278 -8.51 9.45 1.36
C GLY A 278 -8.07 10.82 1.90
N ASN A 279 -7.86 10.90 3.22
CA ASN A 279 -7.28 12.08 3.90
C ASN A 279 -5.81 11.87 4.31
N GLY A 280 -5.22 10.73 3.92
CA GLY A 280 -3.84 10.40 4.22
C GLY A 280 -2.84 11.07 3.28
N SER A 281 -1.57 11.09 3.68
CA SER A 281 -0.46 11.52 2.82
C SER A 281 0.55 10.39 2.67
N PHE A 282 0.97 10.09 1.45
CA PHE A 282 2.06 9.15 1.19
C PHE A 282 3.31 9.91 0.83
N GLN A 283 4.38 9.70 1.61
CA GLN A 283 5.69 10.25 1.30
C GLN A 283 6.49 9.24 0.48
N THR A 284 7.05 9.70 -0.63
CA THR A 284 7.79 8.87 -1.58
C THR A 284 9.18 9.41 -1.76
N LEU A 285 10.18 8.52 -1.65
CA LEU A 285 11.55 8.79 -2.06
C LEU A 285 11.72 8.33 -3.51
N ALA A 286 12.18 9.22 -4.39
CA ALA A 286 12.48 8.96 -5.79
C ALA A 286 13.94 9.30 -6.13
N VAL A 287 14.51 8.52 -7.05
CA VAL A 287 15.82 8.73 -7.66
C VAL A 287 15.62 9.09 -9.12
N LEU A 288 16.13 10.23 -9.55
CA LEU A 288 16.14 10.66 -10.94
C LEU A 288 17.59 10.84 -11.40
N HIS A 289 17.96 10.20 -12.50
CA HIS A 289 19.29 10.40 -13.10
C HIS A 289 19.25 11.49 -14.16
N ALA A 290 20.33 12.26 -14.25
CA ALA A 290 20.56 13.16 -15.38
C ALA A 290 20.80 12.34 -16.66
N GLN A 291 20.14 12.70 -17.76
CA GLN A 291 20.26 12.03 -19.06
C GLN A 291 20.00 13.02 -20.19
N ASP A 292 20.91 13.13 -21.17
CA ASP A 292 20.73 13.83 -22.47
C ASP A 292 19.81 15.07 -22.43
N GLY A 293 20.14 16.05 -21.57
CA GLY A 293 19.40 17.32 -21.46
C GLY A 293 18.11 17.26 -20.62
N GLY A 294 17.88 16.19 -19.86
CA GLY A 294 16.74 15.99 -18.98
C GLY A 294 17.04 15.06 -17.80
N TYR A 295 15.98 14.56 -17.18
CA TYR A 295 16.07 13.64 -16.04
C TYR A 295 15.10 12.48 -16.23
N ALA A 296 15.54 11.28 -15.84
CA ALA A 296 14.73 10.07 -15.89
C ALA A 296 14.63 9.41 -14.52
N LEU A 297 13.40 9.11 -14.09
CA LEU A 297 13.14 8.31 -12.89
C LEU A 297 13.79 6.93 -13.02
N GLN A 298 14.61 6.55 -12.06
CA GLN A 298 15.22 5.22 -11.99
C GLN A 298 14.47 4.30 -11.02
N ALA A 299 14.09 4.83 -9.85
CA ALA A 299 13.35 4.09 -8.84
C ALA A 299 12.59 5.05 -7.93
N SER A 300 11.53 4.55 -7.32
CA SER A 300 10.86 5.20 -6.20
C SER A 300 10.38 4.18 -5.18
N THR A 301 10.21 4.60 -3.93
CA THR A 301 9.68 3.77 -2.86
C THR A 301 8.97 4.64 -1.82
N VAL A 302 7.93 4.10 -1.19
CA VAL A 302 7.22 4.79 -0.09
C VAL A 302 8.10 4.75 1.15
N VAL A 303 8.16 5.87 1.87
CA VAL A 303 8.89 5.98 3.14
C VAL A 303 7.92 6.05 4.31
N ASN A 304 8.31 5.47 5.45
CA ASN A 304 7.44 5.42 6.63
C ASN A 304 7.54 6.69 7.50
N GLY A 305 6.48 6.95 8.28
CA GLY A 305 6.39 8.08 9.19
C GLY A 305 6.42 9.44 8.47
N SER A 306 6.65 10.50 9.24
CA SER A 306 6.73 11.86 8.70
C SER A 306 8.17 12.17 8.30
N ALA A 307 8.56 11.77 7.09
CA ALA A 307 9.84 12.09 6.47
C ALA A 307 10.03 13.61 6.32
N THR A 308 11.16 14.11 6.81
CA THR A 308 11.50 15.54 6.88
C THR A 308 12.70 15.91 6.04
N ASP A 309 13.60 14.97 5.77
CA ASP A 309 14.83 15.22 5.01
C ASP A 309 15.37 13.94 4.37
N VAL A 310 16.17 14.11 3.32
CA VAL A 310 16.91 13.04 2.65
C VAL A 310 18.38 13.45 2.47
N LYS A 311 19.29 12.50 2.64
CA LYS A 311 20.73 12.70 2.44
C LYS A 311 21.44 11.41 2.04
N LEU A 312 22.60 11.54 1.41
CA LEU A 312 23.49 10.41 1.17
C LEU A 312 24.33 10.15 2.45
N LEU A 313 24.27 8.93 2.98
CA LEU A 313 25.06 8.48 4.14
C LEU A 313 26.37 7.83 3.71
N ALA A 314 26.35 7.11 2.58
CA ALA A 314 27.50 6.49 1.93
C ALA A 314 27.19 6.35 0.42
N ALA A 315 28.17 5.99 -0.40
CA ALA A 315 28.05 5.96 -1.87
C ALA A 315 26.79 5.26 -2.41
N GLN A 316 26.30 4.23 -1.72
CA GLN A 316 25.10 3.47 -2.09
C GLN A 316 24.07 3.41 -0.95
N THR A 317 24.14 4.33 0.00
CA THR A 317 23.24 4.34 1.16
C THR A 317 22.63 5.72 1.33
N ILE A 318 21.32 5.79 1.12
CA ILE A 318 20.51 6.99 1.27
C ILE A 318 19.85 6.93 2.66
N GLY A 319 19.91 8.02 3.41
CA GLY A 319 19.23 8.19 4.68
C GLY A 319 18.04 9.10 4.54
N VAL A 320 16.89 8.68 5.06
CA VAL A 320 15.66 9.49 5.16
C VAL A 320 15.40 9.73 6.63
N SER A 321 15.45 11.00 7.03
CA SER A 321 15.12 11.41 8.40
C SER A 321 13.61 11.53 8.51
N SER A 322 13.01 10.88 9.52
CA SER A 322 11.57 10.90 9.76
C SER A 322 11.26 11.21 11.21
N LEU A 323 10.04 11.69 11.47
CA LEU A 323 9.45 11.75 12.80
C LEU A 323 8.42 10.64 12.95
N THR A 324 8.39 10.05 14.13
CA THR A 324 7.44 9.00 14.54
C THR A 324 6.75 9.39 15.84
N LEU A 325 5.57 8.82 16.09
CA LEU A 325 4.83 9.07 17.32
C LEU A 325 5.54 8.47 18.52
N GLY A 326 5.87 9.32 19.48
CA GLY A 326 6.24 8.94 20.83
C GLY A 326 5.02 8.56 21.67
N PRO A 327 5.23 7.91 22.83
CA PRO A 327 4.15 7.51 23.73
C PRO A 327 3.34 8.68 24.30
N ASP A 328 3.94 9.87 24.33
CA ASP A 328 3.32 11.11 24.84
C ASP A 328 2.88 12.07 23.71
N ASP A 329 3.08 11.68 22.44
CA ASP A 329 2.76 12.54 21.30
C ASP A 329 1.26 12.50 20.97
N ALA A 330 0.70 13.65 20.61
CA ALA A 330 -0.59 13.68 19.93
C ALA A 330 -0.42 13.12 18.51
N MET A 331 -1.45 12.41 18.00
CA MET A 331 -1.45 11.80 16.66
C MET A 331 -1.07 12.76 15.51
N CYS A 332 -1.33 14.06 15.67
CA CYS A 332 -0.99 15.09 14.69
C CYS A 332 0.50 15.46 14.61
N CYS A 333 1.26 15.08 15.64
CA CYS A 333 2.41 15.87 16.05
C CYS A 333 3.54 14.95 16.54
N PRO A 334 4.09 14.10 15.65
CA PRO A 334 5.18 13.20 15.99
C PRO A 334 6.46 13.97 16.34
N THR A 335 7.18 13.53 17.37
CA THR A 335 8.39 14.19 17.87
C THR A 335 9.61 13.27 17.93
N VAL A 336 9.44 11.95 17.80
CA VAL A 336 10.55 11.00 17.92
C VAL A 336 11.30 10.89 16.59
N GLU A 337 12.55 11.36 16.57
CA GLU A 337 13.43 11.24 15.41
C GLU A 337 13.74 9.77 15.09
N SER A 338 13.64 9.43 13.81
CA SER A 338 13.99 8.14 13.24
C SER A 338 14.79 8.33 11.95
N LEU A 339 15.63 7.36 11.62
CA LEU A 339 16.44 7.36 10.40
C LEU A 339 16.22 6.04 9.66
N GLN A 340 15.51 6.12 8.53
CA GLN A 340 15.42 5.01 7.59
C GLN A 340 16.62 5.04 6.66
N LYS A 341 17.19 3.88 6.33
CA LYS A 341 18.30 3.78 5.39
C LYS A 341 17.86 2.93 4.20
N PHE A 342 18.25 3.35 3.01
CA PHE A 342 17.97 2.65 1.76
C PHE A 342 19.28 2.37 1.03
N SER A 343 19.47 1.13 0.62
CA SER A 343 20.52 0.74 -0.32
C SER A 343 20.08 1.11 -1.73
N TRP A 344 20.97 1.78 -2.46
CA TRP A 344 20.81 2.15 -3.88
C TRP A 344 21.83 1.38 -4.72
N ASP A 345 21.34 0.51 -5.63
CA ASP A 345 22.21 -0.31 -6.50
C ASP A 345 22.24 0.17 -7.96
N GLY A 346 21.71 1.37 -8.23
CA GLY A 346 21.54 1.90 -9.58
C GLY A 346 20.20 1.55 -10.24
N ARG A 347 19.38 0.69 -9.63
CA ARG A 347 18.07 0.29 -10.18
C ARG A 347 16.93 0.25 -9.17
N GLN A 348 17.22 0.01 -7.90
CA GLN A 348 16.20 -0.12 -6.86
C GLN A 348 16.63 0.51 -5.54
N LEU A 349 15.64 0.99 -4.80
CA LEU A 349 15.75 1.38 -3.41
C LEU A 349 15.28 0.23 -2.53
N VAL A 350 16.17 -0.30 -1.70
CA VAL A 350 15.85 -1.37 -0.75
C VAL A 350 16.15 -0.88 0.66
N GLU A 351 15.16 -0.89 1.55
CA GLU A 351 15.38 -0.50 2.95
C GLU A 351 16.38 -1.46 3.63
N VAL A 352 17.36 -0.89 4.35
CA VAL A 352 18.41 -1.60 5.06
C VAL A 352 18.47 -1.11 6.51
N ARG A 353 18.76 -2.02 7.45
CA ARG A 353 18.81 -1.71 8.89
C ARG A 353 20.11 -1.00 9.29
#